data_AF-A0A238H636-F1
#
_entry.id   AF-A0A238H636-F1
#
_cell.length_a   1.000
_cell.length_b   1.000
_cell.length_c   1.000
_cell.angle_alpha   90.00
_cell.angle_beta   90.00
_cell.angle_gamma   90.00
#
_symmetry.space_group_name_H-M   'P 1'
#
loop_
_entity.id
_entity.type
_entity.pdbx_description
1 polymer ?
#
loop_
_entity_poly.entity_id
_entity_poly.type
_entity_poly.pdbx_seq_one_letter_code
_entity_poly.pdbx_strand_id
1 'polypeptide(L)'
;MSAARAARRFFILLLHPEARRAGAPRQPQDNAAMAKKKLVYIWSLRNAAADKAGQQIDYKGGKRYMKSVLESLVEALNDTALGDAYSLERVIYDDDANSPRDREKLAEYGFAYEPGKRWFYPPELRVQGRLVNDLLLAMASEYRREPLDSPARPAGKRAFEARLRETLDGLGADLVVLDGLLVILDELVRPGAPYCRRIVNIHPGITRADSPYERRGAYATLDALYGARGHKVVDWQTMESVAVEPVRMTGASFHYVDNGVDSGEVIHDVLNTEIDERDTILELRWNNFNRSLFPALHEGLAMMAGIDVSVG
;
A
#
# COMPACT_ATOMS: atom_id res chain seq x y z
N MET A 1 -29.91 -53.81 -48.05
CA MET A 1 -28.55 -53.25 -47.90
C MET A 1 -27.75 -54.19 -47.00
N SER A 2 -26.67 -54.73 -47.57
CA SER A 2 -25.59 -55.63 -47.07
C SER A 2 -25.40 -55.72 -45.54
N ALA A 3 -25.55 -56.89 -44.88
CA ALA A 3 -24.58 -58.00 -44.65
C ALA A 3 -23.50 -57.66 -43.57
N ALA A 4 -23.08 -58.49 -42.61
CA ALA A 4 -23.38 -59.85 -42.15
C ALA A 4 -22.59 -60.11 -40.83
N ARG A 5 -23.04 -61.10 -40.01
CA ARG A 5 -22.29 -62.18 -39.29
C ARG A 5 -20.93 -61.87 -38.59
N ALA A 6 -20.49 -62.47 -37.49
CA ALA A 6 -20.81 -63.67 -36.70
C ALA A 6 -19.91 -63.62 -35.43
N ALA A 7 -20.41 -63.90 -34.22
CA ALA A 7 -20.37 -65.18 -33.49
C ALA A 7 -19.05 -65.58 -32.78
N ARG A 8 -19.16 -65.62 -31.43
CA ARG A 8 -18.79 -66.71 -30.48
C ARG A 8 -17.33 -67.13 -30.25
N ARG A 9 -17.00 -67.23 -28.94
CA ARG A 9 -16.36 -68.34 -28.16
C ARG A 9 -15.28 -67.80 -27.20
N PHE A 10 -14.98 -68.30 -25.99
CA PHE A 10 -15.51 -69.27 -25.01
C PHE A 10 -14.58 -69.15 -23.75
N PHE A 11 -15.07 -69.49 -22.54
CA PHE A 11 -14.34 -70.03 -21.33
C PHE A 11 -13.26 -69.16 -20.62
N ILE A 12 -13.38 -68.81 -19.33
CA ILE A 12 -13.26 -69.55 -18.05
C ILE A 12 -11.87 -69.39 -17.37
N LEU A 13 -11.93 -69.07 -16.06
CA LEU A 13 -10.99 -69.24 -14.93
C LEU A 13 -9.86 -68.23 -14.66
N LEU A 14 -9.95 -67.65 -13.44
CA LEU A 14 -8.94 -67.44 -12.39
C LEU A 14 -7.47 -67.19 -12.80
N LEU A 15 -6.88 -66.11 -12.28
CA LEU A 15 -5.72 -66.10 -11.37
C LEU A 15 -5.23 -64.65 -11.12
N HIS A 16 -5.21 -64.23 -9.86
CA HIS A 16 -4.25 -63.21 -9.40
C HIS A 16 -2.83 -63.79 -9.57
N PRO A 17 -1.85 -62.99 -10.00
CA PRO A 17 -0.89 -62.49 -9.02
C PRO A 17 -0.41 -61.06 -9.28
N GLU A 18 0.17 -60.48 -8.24
CA GLU A 18 0.87 -59.21 -8.24
C GLU A 18 1.89 -59.09 -9.39
N ALA A 19 1.85 -57.96 -10.10
CA ALA A 19 2.99 -57.47 -10.87
C ALA A 19 3.14 -55.97 -10.61
N ARG A 20 4.12 -55.67 -9.74
CA ARG A 20 4.70 -54.35 -9.51
C ARG A 20 5.00 -53.70 -10.86
N ARG A 21 4.26 -52.64 -11.21
CA ARG A 21 4.75 -51.65 -12.16
C ARG A 21 5.58 -50.65 -11.36
N ALA A 22 6.89 -50.72 -11.54
CA ALA A 22 7.80 -49.65 -11.19
C ALA A 22 7.27 -48.37 -11.84
N GLY A 23 6.73 -47.47 -11.01
CA GLY A 23 6.45 -46.12 -11.43
C GLY A 23 7.77 -45.47 -11.80
N ALA A 24 7.85 -44.97 -13.03
CA ALA A 24 8.94 -44.10 -13.45
C ALA A 24 9.14 -43.00 -12.40
N PRO A 25 10.38 -42.66 -12.02
CA PRO A 25 10.61 -41.56 -11.11
C PRO A 25 10.01 -40.30 -11.75
N ARG A 26 9.06 -39.67 -11.03
CA ARG A 26 8.67 -38.30 -11.34
C ARG A 26 9.97 -37.49 -11.35
N GLN A 27 10.31 -36.91 -12.49
CA GLN A 27 11.34 -35.88 -12.54
C GLN A 27 10.98 -34.84 -11.48
N PRO A 28 11.95 -34.38 -10.67
CA PRO A 28 11.72 -33.18 -9.88
C PRO A 28 11.35 -32.11 -10.89
N GLN A 29 10.12 -31.60 -10.82
CA GLN A 29 9.87 -30.28 -11.35
C GLN A 29 10.82 -29.38 -10.57
N ASP A 30 11.84 -28.89 -11.25
CA ASP A 30 12.59 -27.74 -10.80
C ASP A 30 11.57 -26.63 -10.58
N ASN A 31 11.08 -26.50 -9.34
CA ASN A 31 10.53 -25.26 -8.84
C ASN A 31 11.72 -24.30 -8.82
N ALA A 32 12.06 -23.75 -9.98
CA ALA A 32 12.77 -22.50 -10.04
C ALA A 32 11.90 -21.54 -9.24
N ALA A 33 12.28 -21.27 -7.99
CA ALA A 33 11.63 -20.28 -7.17
C ALA A 33 11.60 -19.00 -8.03
N MET A 34 10.41 -18.61 -8.47
CA MET A 34 10.25 -17.38 -9.23
C MET A 34 10.89 -16.27 -8.41
N ALA A 35 11.80 -15.51 -9.03
CA ALA A 35 12.48 -14.43 -8.32
C ALA A 35 11.42 -13.48 -7.77
N LYS A 36 11.54 -13.15 -6.48
CA LYS A 36 10.63 -12.20 -5.82
C LYS A 36 10.66 -10.87 -6.56
N LYS A 37 9.50 -10.27 -6.78
CA LYS A 37 9.39 -8.92 -7.33
C LYS A 37 9.95 -7.94 -6.30
N LYS A 38 10.83 -7.05 -6.74
CA LYS A 38 11.47 -6.03 -5.91
C LYS A 38 10.51 -4.89 -5.65
N LEU A 39 10.07 -4.78 -4.41
CA LEU A 39 9.18 -3.74 -3.90
C LEU A 39 9.99 -2.60 -3.30
N VAL A 40 9.67 -1.36 -3.67
CA VAL A 40 10.17 -0.16 -2.98
C VAL A 40 9.00 0.55 -2.32
N TYR A 41 9.15 0.89 -1.04
CA TYR A 41 8.16 1.65 -0.30
C TYR A 41 8.58 3.11 -0.23
N ILE A 42 7.66 4.04 -0.45
CA ILE A 42 7.90 5.48 -0.36
C ILE A 42 6.83 6.14 0.48
N TRP A 43 7.25 6.95 1.45
CA TRP A 43 6.35 7.73 2.30
C TRP A 43 6.91 9.11 2.61
N SER A 44 6.08 9.96 3.21
CA SER A 44 6.54 11.15 3.92
C SER A 44 6.45 10.88 5.43
N LEU A 45 7.58 10.87 6.13
CA LEU A 45 7.64 10.73 7.59
C LEU A 45 6.74 11.76 8.28
N ARG A 46 6.68 13.00 7.77
CA ARG A 46 5.81 14.05 8.32
C ARG A 46 4.33 13.72 8.20
N ASN A 47 3.92 12.89 7.24
CA ASN A 47 2.54 12.39 7.14
C ASN A 47 2.30 11.30 8.18
N ALA A 48 3.19 10.30 8.26
CA ALA A 48 3.12 9.24 9.28
C ALA A 48 3.13 9.81 10.71
N ALA A 49 3.92 10.86 10.97
CA ALA A 49 3.96 11.56 12.25
C ALA A 49 2.63 12.24 12.57
N ALA A 50 1.99 12.89 11.59
CA ALA A 50 0.68 13.53 11.73
C ALA A 50 -0.43 12.51 12.03
N ASP A 51 -0.27 11.27 11.60
CA ASP A 51 -1.16 10.14 11.92
C ASP A 51 -0.85 9.50 13.28
N LYS A 52 0.22 9.93 13.95
CA LYS A 52 0.74 9.34 15.19
C LYS A 52 1.17 7.88 15.05
N ALA A 53 1.69 7.51 13.88
CA ALA A 53 2.23 6.18 13.60
C ALA A 53 3.26 5.75 14.68
N GLY A 54 3.15 4.52 15.16
CA GLY A 54 4.01 3.98 16.22
C GLY A 54 3.70 4.47 17.63
N GLN A 55 2.59 5.19 17.84
CA GLN A 55 2.19 5.70 19.16
C GLN A 55 0.95 5.01 19.74
N GLN A 56 0.83 5.08 21.07
CA GLN A 56 -0.44 4.82 21.76
C GLN A 56 -1.31 6.08 21.66
N ILE A 57 -2.45 5.97 20.98
CA ILE A 57 -3.45 7.03 20.84
C ILE A 57 -4.62 6.80 21.80
N ASP A 58 -5.31 7.88 22.15
CA ASP A 58 -6.60 7.79 22.85
C ASP A 58 -7.67 7.26 21.89
N TYR A 59 -8.52 6.37 22.40
CA TYR A 59 -9.57 5.69 21.65
C TYR A 59 -10.75 5.39 22.57
N LYS A 60 -11.97 5.25 22.03
CA LYS A 60 -13.16 4.84 22.81
C LYS A 60 -12.87 3.60 23.68
N GLY A 61 -12.92 3.78 24.99
CA GLY A 61 -12.68 2.71 25.96
C GLY A 61 -11.20 2.43 26.30
N GLY A 62 -10.25 3.29 25.94
CA GLY A 62 -8.87 3.20 26.42
C GLY A 62 -7.85 3.77 25.44
N LYS A 63 -6.77 3.02 25.22
CA LYS A 63 -5.73 3.35 24.25
C LYS A 63 -5.66 2.30 23.14
N ARG A 64 -5.15 2.71 21.98
CA ARG A 64 -4.82 1.83 20.87
C ARG A 64 -3.45 2.17 20.31
N TYR A 65 -2.72 1.15 19.90
CA TYR A 65 -1.50 1.34 19.13
C TYR A 65 -1.86 1.72 17.68
N MET A 66 -1.36 2.86 17.22
CA MET A 66 -1.48 3.29 15.84
C MET A 66 -0.36 2.66 15.02
N LYS A 67 -0.57 1.42 14.60
CA LYS A 67 0.33 0.71 13.68
C LYS A 67 0.52 1.52 12.39
N SER A 68 1.76 1.64 11.93
CA SER A 68 2.03 2.27 10.63
C SER A 68 1.65 1.34 9.47
N VAL A 69 1.37 1.90 8.31
CA VAL A 69 1.10 1.13 7.09
C VAL A 69 2.31 0.26 6.73
N LEU A 70 3.52 0.79 6.87
CA LEU A 70 4.76 0.05 6.65
C LEU A 70 4.90 -1.13 7.62
N GLU A 71 4.59 -0.93 8.91
CA GLU A 71 4.63 -2.01 9.91
C GLU A 71 3.66 -3.13 9.54
N SER A 72 2.43 -2.80 9.14
CA SER A 72 1.45 -3.77 8.65
C SER A 72 1.95 -4.52 7.42
N LEU A 73 2.52 -3.82 6.44
CA LEU A 73 3.08 -4.44 5.24
C LEU A 73 4.24 -5.39 5.58
N VAL A 74 5.12 -4.99 6.50
CA VAL A 74 6.27 -5.82 6.92
C VAL A 74 5.80 -7.11 7.59
N GLU A 75 4.80 -7.04 8.47
CA GLU A 75 4.16 -8.24 9.03
C GLU A 75 3.63 -9.14 7.90
N ALA A 76 2.90 -8.58 6.93
CA ALA A 76 2.35 -9.36 5.83
C ALA A 76 3.44 -10.00 4.94
N LEU A 77 4.56 -9.32 4.71
CA LEU A 77 5.72 -9.84 3.97
C LEU A 77 6.49 -10.93 4.74
N ASN A 78 6.35 -11.00 6.07
CA ASN A 78 6.96 -12.04 6.88
C ASN A 78 6.06 -13.26 7.04
N ASP A 79 4.76 -13.02 7.21
CA ASP A 79 3.84 -14.01 7.77
C ASP A 79 2.83 -14.56 6.75
N THR A 80 2.84 -14.06 5.50
CA THR A 80 1.92 -14.50 4.43
C THR A 80 2.64 -14.81 3.11
N ALA A 81 1.88 -15.33 2.14
CA ALA A 81 2.37 -15.59 0.78
C ALA A 81 2.87 -14.33 0.04
N LEU A 82 2.57 -13.12 0.52
CA LEU A 82 3.18 -11.90 0.00
C LEU A 82 4.71 -11.93 0.13
N GLY A 83 5.23 -12.55 1.19
CA GLY A 83 6.66 -12.73 1.41
C GLY A 83 7.33 -13.57 0.33
N ASP A 84 6.61 -14.48 -0.31
CA ASP A 84 7.12 -15.30 -1.41
C ASP A 84 7.05 -14.58 -2.76
N ALA A 85 6.12 -13.64 -2.92
CA ALA A 85 5.96 -12.86 -4.14
C ALA A 85 6.85 -11.61 -4.19
N TYR A 86 7.13 -10.98 -3.05
CA TYR A 86 7.80 -9.68 -2.99
C TYR A 86 9.00 -9.68 -2.05
N SER A 87 10.03 -8.91 -2.39
CA SER A 87 11.10 -8.51 -1.47
C SER A 87 11.09 -7.00 -1.29
N LEU A 88 11.09 -6.53 -0.03
CA LEU A 88 11.17 -5.09 0.25
C LEU A 88 12.62 -4.63 0.13
N GLU A 89 12.96 -3.87 -0.89
CA GLU A 89 14.35 -3.48 -1.17
C GLU A 89 14.77 -2.20 -0.45
N ARG A 90 13.89 -1.21 -0.41
CA ARG A 90 14.13 0.09 0.25
C ARG A 90 12.84 0.71 0.77
N VAL A 91 13.01 1.52 1.81
CA VAL A 91 11.99 2.41 2.38
C VAL A 91 12.49 3.84 2.21
N ILE A 92 11.99 4.53 1.19
CA ILE A 92 12.41 5.89 0.84
C ILE A 92 11.52 6.89 1.56
N TYR A 93 12.10 7.95 2.12
CA TYR A 93 11.34 9.10 2.63
C TYR A 93 11.84 10.42 2.06
N ASP A 94 10.92 11.37 1.87
CA ASP A 94 11.21 12.63 1.18
C ASP A 94 11.44 13.83 2.12
N ASP A 95 11.35 13.61 3.44
CA ASP A 95 11.51 14.65 4.45
C ASP A 95 12.93 15.19 4.51
N ASP A 96 13.01 16.50 4.70
CA ASP A 96 14.24 17.25 4.60
C ASP A 96 14.70 17.73 5.98
N ALA A 97 15.81 17.17 6.48
CA ALA A 97 16.39 17.52 7.77
C ALA A 97 16.80 19.00 7.88
N ASN A 98 17.02 19.68 6.75
CA ASN A 98 17.35 21.11 6.72
C ASN A 98 16.10 22.00 6.58
N SER A 99 14.92 21.43 6.36
CA SER A 99 13.65 22.16 6.31
C SER A 99 13.14 22.43 7.74
N PRO A 100 12.97 23.69 8.17
CA PRO A 100 12.41 24.00 9.48
C PRO A 100 11.01 23.40 9.69
N ARG A 101 10.20 23.35 8.62
CA ARG A 101 8.83 22.80 8.65
C ARG A 101 8.83 21.29 8.87
N ASP A 102 9.74 20.56 8.24
CA ASP A 102 9.82 19.11 8.43
C ASP A 102 10.40 18.80 9.82
N ARG A 103 11.39 19.56 10.28
CA ARG A 103 11.92 19.46 11.65
C ARG A 103 10.85 19.67 12.71
N GLU A 104 9.98 20.65 12.52
CA GLU A 104 8.85 20.92 13.43
C GLU A 104 7.88 19.73 13.45
N LYS A 105 7.44 19.26 12.28
CA LYS A 105 6.50 18.13 12.17
C LYS A 105 7.08 16.81 12.69
N LEU A 106 8.39 16.66 12.66
CA LEU A 106 9.11 15.46 13.08
C LEU A 106 9.77 15.60 14.46
N ALA A 107 9.50 16.68 15.21
CA ALA A 107 10.19 16.95 16.47
C ALA A 107 10.10 15.80 17.50
N GLU A 108 8.98 15.07 17.53
CA GLU A 108 8.77 13.94 18.45
C GLU A 108 9.43 12.63 18.00
N TYR A 109 9.80 12.50 16.72
CA TYR A 109 10.32 11.27 16.11
C TYR A 109 11.79 11.38 15.70
N GLY A 110 12.13 12.45 14.97
CA GLY A 110 13.40 12.61 14.27
C GLY A 110 13.39 12.10 12.83
N PHE A 111 14.56 12.12 12.20
CA PHE A 111 14.79 11.67 10.82
C PHE A 111 15.48 10.30 10.75
N ALA A 112 15.99 9.82 11.89
CA ALA A 112 16.55 8.49 12.08
C ALA A 112 16.20 8.05 13.50
N TYR A 113 16.11 6.73 13.72
CA TYR A 113 15.83 6.21 15.04
C TYR A 113 16.94 6.58 16.02
N GLU A 114 16.55 7.04 17.21
CA GLU A 114 17.44 7.25 18.34
C GLU A 114 16.89 6.46 19.56
N PRO A 115 17.74 5.69 20.28
CA PRO A 115 17.33 4.98 21.46
C PRO A 115 16.58 5.85 22.47
N GLY A 116 15.39 5.41 22.88
CA GLY A 116 14.53 6.13 23.82
C GLY A 116 13.64 7.22 23.22
N LYS A 117 13.78 7.54 21.93
CA LYS A 117 12.83 8.41 21.21
C LYS A 117 11.68 7.61 20.62
N ARG A 118 10.59 8.31 20.28
CA ARG A 118 9.48 7.70 19.54
C ARG A 118 9.96 7.33 18.14
N TRP A 119 9.41 6.26 17.62
CA TRP A 119 9.66 5.81 16.27
C TRP A 119 8.34 5.36 15.61
N PHE A 120 8.34 5.29 14.29
CA PHE A 120 7.12 5.03 13.51
C PHE A 120 6.63 3.58 13.60
N TYR A 121 7.46 2.70 14.13
CA TYR A 121 7.27 1.26 14.31
C TYR A 121 8.32 0.75 15.32
N PRO A 122 8.22 -0.50 15.83
CA PRO A 122 9.23 -1.07 16.72
C PRO A 122 10.64 -0.99 16.11
N PRO A 123 11.65 -0.43 16.78
CA PRO A 123 12.99 -0.24 16.21
C PRO A 123 13.69 -1.54 15.78
N GLU A 124 13.31 -2.66 16.39
CA GLU A 124 13.75 -4.02 16.12
C GLU A 124 12.96 -4.72 15.01
N LEU A 125 11.95 -4.07 14.43
CA LEU A 125 11.12 -4.64 13.36
C LEU A 125 12.01 -5.12 12.21
N ARG A 126 11.79 -6.37 11.81
CA ARG A 126 12.52 -7.01 10.71
C ARG A 126 11.58 -7.36 9.58
N VAL A 127 12.07 -7.21 8.36
CA VAL A 127 11.43 -7.68 7.13
C VAL A 127 12.35 -8.68 6.46
N GLN A 128 11.88 -9.92 6.33
CA GLN A 128 12.61 -10.99 5.66
C GLN A 128 14.06 -11.14 6.18
N GLY A 129 14.22 -11.06 7.50
CA GLY A 129 15.50 -11.18 8.21
C GLY A 129 16.33 -9.90 8.34
N ARG A 130 16.04 -8.82 7.62
CA ARG A 130 16.76 -7.53 7.69
C ARG A 130 16.04 -6.54 8.61
N LEU A 131 16.76 -5.68 9.33
CA LEU A 131 16.10 -4.60 10.08
C LEU A 131 15.44 -3.62 9.09
N VAL A 132 14.21 -3.20 9.37
CA VAL A 132 13.51 -2.22 8.53
C VAL A 132 14.26 -0.90 8.51
N ASN A 133 14.85 -0.49 9.64
CA ASN A 133 15.67 0.70 9.74
C ASN A 133 16.91 0.68 8.80
N ASP A 134 17.46 -0.49 8.48
CA ASP A 134 18.59 -0.61 7.54
C ASP A 134 18.17 -0.39 6.08
N LEU A 135 16.87 -0.39 5.80
CA LEU A 135 16.31 -0.15 4.46
C LEU A 135 15.95 1.32 4.22
N LEU A 136 16.04 2.17 5.24
CA LEU A 136 15.69 3.58 5.14
C LEU A 136 16.65 4.34 4.23
N LEU A 137 16.10 5.11 3.31
CA LEU A 137 16.85 5.98 2.41
C LEU A 137 16.22 7.38 2.38
N ALA A 138 16.96 8.38 2.87
CA ALA A 138 16.56 9.77 2.76
C ALA A 138 16.70 10.25 1.31
N MET A 139 15.60 10.74 0.73
CA MET A 139 15.58 11.40 -0.56
C MET A 139 14.86 12.74 -0.43
N ALA A 140 15.50 13.70 0.24
CA ALA A 140 14.88 14.99 0.53
C ALA A 140 14.33 15.67 -0.74
N SER A 141 13.07 16.08 -0.71
CA SER A 141 12.41 16.91 -1.73
C SER A 141 12.74 18.39 -1.49
N GLU A 142 14.03 18.72 -1.61
CA GLU A 142 14.65 20.00 -1.21
C GLU A 142 14.08 21.23 -1.92
N TYR A 143 13.51 21.04 -3.12
CA TYR A 143 12.81 22.10 -3.84
C TYR A 143 11.66 22.71 -3.02
N ARG A 144 11.19 22.02 -1.96
CA ARG A 144 10.18 22.53 -1.03
C ARG A 144 10.70 23.66 -0.15
N ARG A 145 12.02 23.84 0.00
CA ARG A 145 12.64 24.99 0.70
C ARG A 145 12.35 26.31 0.00
N GLU A 146 12.20 26.27 -1.33
CA GLU A 146 11.80 27.43 -2.12
C GLU A 146 10.39 27.91 -1.75
N PRO A 147 10.09 29.21 -1.86
CA PRO A 147 8.71 29.72 -1.84
C PRO A 147 7.80 29.00 -2.86
N LEU A 148 6.49 28.98 -2.59
CA LEU A 148 5.51 28.28 -3.46
C LEU A 148 5.45 28.87 -4.87
N ASP A 149 5.67 30.18 -4.99
CA ASP A 149 5.68 30.99 -6.21
C ASP A 149 7.07 31.10 -6.86
N SER A 150 8.09 30.46 -6.29
CA SER A 150 9.46 30.51 -6.83
C SER A 150 9.56 29.82 -8.21
N PRO A 151 10.14 30.48 -9.23
CA PRO A 151 10.34 29.89 -10.55
C PRO A 151 11.35 28.73 -10.55
N ALA A 152 12.15 28.59 -9.49
CA ALA A 152 13.07 27.46 -9.32
C ALA A 152 12.35 26.17 -8.90
N ARG A 153 11.17 26.29 -8.28
CA ARG A 153 10.43 25.16 -7.67
C ARG A 153 10.09 24.06 -8.69
N PRO A 154 9.57 24.35 -9.90
CA PRO A 154 9.32 23.30 -10.90
C PRO A 154 10.58 22.57 -11.35
N ALA A 155 11.69 23.29 -11.55
CA ALA A 155 12.97 22.69 -11.93
C ALA A 155 13.53 21.78 -10.82
N GLY A 156 13.44 22.23 -9.56
CA GLY A 156 13.82 21.42 -8.41
C GLY A 156 12.95 20.17 -8.22
N LYS A 157 11.65 20.25 -8.51
CA LYS A 157 10.76 19.07 -8.49
C LYS A 157 11.18 18.05 -9.55
N ARG A 158 11.46 18.47 -10.78
CA ARG A 158 11.99 17.59 -11.83
C ARG A 158 13.31 16.94 -11.42
N ALA A 159 14.23 17.70 -10.83
CA ALA A 159 15.48 17.16 -10.32
C ALA A 159 15.28 16.13 -9.19
N PHE A 160 14.29 16.35 -8.30
CA PHE A 160 13.90 15.36 -7.31
C PHE A 160 13.36 14.08 -7.95
N GLU A 161 12.43 14.18 -8.91
CA GLU A 161 11.88 13.00 -9.59
C GLU A 161 12.92 12.26 -10.45
N ALA A 162 13.87 12.98 -11.07
CA ALA A 162 14.99 12.37 -11.79
C ALA A 162 15.89 11.54 -10.86
N ARG A 163 16.25 12.07 -9.68
CA ARG A 163 17.01 11.30 -8.68
C ARG A 163 16.22 10.09 -8.17
N LEU A 164 14.91 10.25 -7.96
CA LEU A 164 14.04 9.15 -7.56
C LEU A 164 14.04 8.06 -8.65
N ARG A 165 13.89 8.44 -9.92
CA ARG A 165 13.98 7.52 -11.06
C ARG A 165 15.32 6.76 -11.06
N GLU A 166 16.44 7.47 -10.98
CA GLU A 166 17.78 6.85 -10.96
C GLU A 166 17.95 5.86 -9.80
N THR A 167 17.41 6.21 -8.63
CA THR A 167 17.43 5.34 -7.45
C THR A 167 16.60 4.08 -7.68
N LEU A 168 15.38 4.22 -8.20
CA LEU A 168 14.50 3.09 -8.48
C LEU A 168 15.09 2.17 -9.58
N ASP A 169 15.69 2.75 -10.62
CA ASP A 169 16.39 2.03 -11.69
C ASP A 169 17.56 1.24 -11.12
N GLY A 170 18.39 1.87 -10.26
CA GLY A 170 19.54 1.24 -9.62
C GLY A 170 19.18 0.10 -8.65
N LEU A 171 17.99 0.18 -8.03
CA LEU A 171 17.45 -0.92 -7.22
C LEU A 171 16.87 -2.05 -8.09
N GLY A 172 16.53 -1.76 -9.35
CA GLY A 172 15.76 -2.64 -10.23
C GLY A 172 14.35 -2.83 -9.69
N ALA A 173 13.70 -1.75 -9.24
CA ALA A 173 12.37 -1.83 -8.64
C ALA A 173 11.31 -2.32 -9.66
N ASP A 174 10.62 -3.41 -9.32
CA ASP A 174 9.52 -3.96 -10.11
C ASP A 174 8.19 -3.28 -9.80
N LEU A 175 8.00 -2.88 -8.54
CA LEU A 175 6.81 -2.20 -8.04
C LEU A 175 7.20 -1.19 -6.95
N VAL A 176 6.51 -0.04 -6.95
CA VAL A 176 6.68 1.01 -5.95
C VAL A 176 5.34 1.26 -5.26
N VAL A 177 5.32 1.20 -3.93
CA VAL A 177 4.15 1.56 -3.12
C VAL A 177 4.37 2.93 -2.51
N LEU A 178 3.42 3.83 -2.73
CA LEU A 178 3.33 5.11 -2.04
C LEU A 178 2.38 4.98 -0.86
N ASP A 179 2.80 5.47 0.30
CA ASP A 179 2.00 5.61 1.51
C ASP A 179 2.13 7.04 2.02
N GLY A 180 1.09 7.85 1.81
CA GLY A 180 1.08 9.23 2.30
C GLY A 180 2.24 10.08 1.79
N LEU A 181 2.74 9.80 0.57
CA LEU A 181 3.73 10.66 -0.09
C LEU A 181 3.07 12.01 -0.40
N LEU A 182 3.53 13.08 0.24
CA LEU A 182 2.96 14.42 0.07
C LEU A 182 3.47 15.16 -1.18
N VAL A 183 4.36 14.52 -1.95
CA VAL A 183 4.79 15.00 -3.27
C VAL A 183 3.93 14.32 -4.32
N ILE A 184 3.10 15.10 -5.02
CA ILE A 184 2.36 14.63 -6.19
C ILE A 184 3.38 14.35 -7.30
N LEU A 185 3.56 13.10 -7.69
CA LEU A 185 4.47 12.72 -8.77
C LEU A 185 3.94 13.18 -10.13
N ASP A 186 4.84 13.40 -11.09
CA ASP A 186 4.48 13.80 -12.45
C ASP A 186 5.26 13.01 -13.51
N GLU A 187 6.53 13.32 -13.73
CA GLU A 187 7.36 12.76 -14.81
C GLU A 187 7.51 11.24 -14.71
N LEU A 188 7.59 10.70 -13.49
CA LEU A 188 7.70 9.27 -13.23
C LEU A 188 6.47 8.45 -13.65
N VAL A 189 5.29 9.06 -13.64
CA VAL A 189 4.00 8.35 -13.77
C VAL A 189 3.27 8.66 -15.07
N ARG A 190 3.80 9.59 -15.89
CA ARG A 190 3.23 9.95 -17.20
C ARG A 190 3.04 8.73 -18.10
N PRO A 191 2.02 8.70 -18.96
CA PRO A 191 1.87 7.67 -19.97
C PRO A 191 3.15 7.48 -20.79
N GLY A 192 3.65 6.24 -20.85
CA GLY A 192 4.90 5.89 -21.53
C GLY A 192 6.18 6.09 -20.70
N ALA A 193 6.10 6.66 -19.50
CA ALA A 193 7.23 6.70 -18.57
C ALA A 193 7.56 5.28 -18.05
N PRO A 194 8.82 4.99 -17.69
CA PRO A 194 9.24 3.65 -17.24
C PRO A 194 8.48 3.11 -16.03
N TYR A 195 7.99 4.01 -15.18
CA TYR A 195 7.26 3.68 -13.96
C TYR A 195 5.74 3.88 -14.06
N CYS A 196 5.23 4.21 -15.26
CA CYS A 196 3.80 4.19 -15.52
C CYS A 196 3.24 2.77 -15.27
N ARG A 197 2.16 2.66 -14.48
CA ARG A 197 1.60 1.39 -14.00
C ARG A 197 2.57 0.50 -13.19
N ARG A 198 3.62 1.09 -12.60
CA ARG A 198 4.52 0.43 -11.63
C ARG A 198 4.61 1.17 -10.31
N ILE A 199 3.89 2.27 -10.18
CA ILE A 199 3.71 3.00 -8.93
C ILE A 199 2.24 2.88 -8.55
N VAL A 200 2.00 2.44 -7.33
CA VAL A 200 0.68 2.30 -6.72
C VAL A 200 0.63 3.10 -5.43
N ASN A 201 -0.52 3.68 -5.12
CA ASN A 201 -0.73 4.41 -3.87
C ASN A 201 -1.77 3.67 -3.03
N ILE A 202 -1.53 3.61 -1.72
CA ILE A 202 -2.55 3.22 -0.75
C ILE A 202 -3.15 4.47 -0.12
N HIS A 203 -4.46 4.65 -0.28
CA HIS A 203 -5.16 5.88 0.10
C HIS A 203 -6.27 5.63 1.12
N PRO A 204 -6.40 6.42 2.21
CA PRO A 204 -7.43 6.26 3.25
C PRO A 204 -8.81 6.82 2.85
N GLY A 205 -9.26 6.49 1.65
CA GLY A 205 -10.58 6.80 1.12
C GLY A 205 -10.85 6.00 -0.16
N ILE A 206 -12.12 5.86 -0.54
CA ILE A 206 -12.45 5.30 -1.86
C ILE A 206 -12.14 6.33 -2.93
N THR A 207 -11.43 5.92 -3.98
CA THR A 207 -11.04 6.83 -5.07
C THR A 207 -11.86 6.64 -6.32
N ARG A 208 -12.69 5.61 -6.46
CA ARG A 208 -13.56 5.46 -7.64
C ARG A 208 -14.53 6.63 -7.77
N ALA A 209 -14.51 7.28 -8.93
CA ALA A 209 -15.21 8.54 -9.17
C ALA A 209 -16.75 8.41 -9.12
N ASP A 210 -17.25 7.23 -9.43
CA ASP A 210 -18.66 6.86 -9.42
C ASP A 210 -19.14 6.34 -8.06
N SER A 211 -18.24 6.21 -7.08
CA SER A 211 -18.60 5.76 -5.73
C SER A 211 -19.29 6.88 -4.93
N PRO A 212 -20.44 6.61 -4.29
CA PRO A 212 -21.05 7.56 -3.36
C PRO A 212 -20.18 7.78 -2.10
N TYR A 213 -19.19 6.91 -1.87
CA TYR A 213 -18.23 6.98 -0.79
C TYR A 213 -16.88 7.57 -1.22
N GLU A 214 -16.81 8.22 -2.40
CA GLU A 214 -15.58 8.84 -2.88
C GLU A 214 -15.02 9.85 -1.86
N ARG A 215 -13.74 9.68 -1.53
CA ARG A 215 -12.94 10.54 -0.65
C ARG A 215 -11.52 10.61 -1.21
N ARG A 216 -11.25 11.49 -2.18
CA ARG A 216 -9.93 11.69 -2.79
C ARG A 216 -9.11 12.78 -2.11
N GLY A 217 -7.80 12.78 -2.32
CA GLY A 217 -6.91 13.88 -1.98
C GLY A 217 -6.62 14.02 -0.49
N ALA A 218 -5.90 15.10 -0.16
CA ALA A 218 -5.28 15.30 1.15
C ALA A 218 -6.26 15.36 2.34
N TYR A 219 -7.54 15.65 2.10
CA TYR A 219 -8.54 15.80 3.15
C TYR A 219 -9.47 14.59 3.30
N ALA A 220 -9.24 13.47 2.60
CA ALA A 220 -10.12 12.31 2.55
C ALA A 220 -10.67 11.85 3.92
N THR A 221 -9.82 11.73 4.94
CA THR A 221 -10.27 11.33 6.29
C THR A 221 -11.10 12.40 6.99
N LEU A 222 -10.75 13.67 6.82
CA LEU A 222 -11.54 14.78 7.37
C LEU A 222 -12.88 14.89 6.63
N ASP A 223 -12.89 14.80 5.30
CA ASP A 223 -14.11 14.73 4.49
C ASP A 223 -15.03 13.60 4.94
N ALA A 224 -14.48 12.42 5.24
CA ALA A 224 -15.26 11.31 5.79
C ALA A 224 -15.87 11.66 7.16
N LEU A 225 -15.10 12.30 8.04
CA LEU A 225 -15.57 12.69 9.37
C LEU A 225 -16.65 13.78 9.33
N TYR A 226 -16.48 14.81 8.52
CA TYR A 226 -17.51 15.85 8.32
C TYR A 226 -18.73 15.28 7.60
N GLY A 227 -18.52 14.43 6.59
CA GLY A 227 -19.60 13.77 5.85
C GLY A 227 -20.48 12.90 6.74
N ALA A 228 -19.90 12.18 7.70
CA ALA A 228 -20.68 11.41 8.68
C ALA A 228 -21.55 12.28 9.60
N ARG A 229 -21.17 13.55 9.78
CA ARG A 229 -21.90 14.58 10.54
C ARG A 229 -22.89 15.36 9.67
N GLY A 230 -23.06 15.00 8.39
CA GLY A 230 -23.96 15.70 7.46
C GLY A 230 -23.40 17.02 6.92
N HIS A 231 -22.08 17.17 6.88
CA HIS A 231 -21.41 18.37 6.38
C HIS A 231 -20.39 18.04 5.29
N LYS A 232 -20.29 18.91 4.28
CA LYS A 232 -19.19 18.91 3.31
C LYS A 232 -18.44 20.23 3.41
N VAL A 233 -17.13 20.17 3.69
CA VAL A 233 -16.28 21.36 3.67
C VAL A 233 -16.03 21.74 2.21
N VAL A 234 -16.35 22.98 1.84
CA VAL A 234 -16.17 23.51 0.47
C VAL A 234 -14.92 24.38 0.37
N ASP A 235 -14.44 24.89 1.50
CA ASP A 235 -13.17 25.61 1.61
C ASP A 235 -12.49 25.26 2.94
N TRP A 236 -11.35 24.55 2.84
CA TRP A 236 -10.56 24.11 3.99
C TRP A 236 -9.75 25.24 4.65
N GLN A 237 -9.57 26.39 3.99
CA GLN A 237 -8.90 27.55 4.57
C GLN A 237 -9.85 28.33 5.47
N THR A 238 -11.09 28.52 5.04
CA THR A 238 -12.12 29.26 5.80
C THR A 238 -13.00 28.35 6.66
N MET A 239 -12.91 27.03 6.47
CA MET A 239 -13.78 26.02 7.07
C MET A 239 -15.26 26.20 6.68
N GLU A 240 -15.53 26.84 5.54
CA GLU A 240 -16.88 26.95 4.98
C GLU A 240 -17.42 25.54 4.67
N SER A 241 -18.65 25.26 5.09
CA SER A 241 -19.29 23.97 4.86
C SER A 241 -20.77 24.10 4.52
N VAL A 242 -21.27 23.10 3.78
CA VAL A 242 -22.67 22.98 3.40
C VAL A 242 -23.27 21.70 3.98
N ALA A 243 -24.56 21.73 4.28
CA ALA A 243 -25.29 20.53 4.72
C ALA A 243 -25.41 19.53 3.57
N VAL A 244 -25.21 18.25 3.86
CA VAL A 244 -25.32 17.13 2.92
C VAL A 244 -25.94 15.92 3.62
N GLU A 245 -26.42 14.95 2.84
CA GLU A 245 -26.85 13.67 3.39
C GLU A 245 -25.68 12.97 4.12
N PRO A 246 -25.87 12.48 5.36
CA PRO A 246 -24.81 11.82 6.11
C PRO A 246 -24.28 10.57 5.42
N VAL A 247 -22.96 10.51 5.24
CA VAL A 247 -22.25 9.33 4.72
C VAL A 247 -21.44 8.71 5.85
N ARG A 248 -21.91 7.59 6.40
CA ARG A 248 -21.36 6.94 7.61
C ARG A 248 -20.46 5.75 7.32
N MET A 249 -19.94 5.66 6.11
CA MET A 249 -19.00 4.62 5.70
C MET A 249 -17.86 5.27 4.92
N THR A 250 -16.65 4.78 5.15
CA THR A 250 -15.47 5.04 4.33
C THR A 250 -14.67 3.76 4.16
N GLY A 251 -13.59 3.85 3.40
CA GLY A 251 -12.74 2.74 3.08
C GLY A 251 -11.33 3.18 2.75
N ALA A 252 -10.67 2.34 1.97
CA ALA A 252 -9.37 2.60 1.40
C ALA A 252 -9.27 2.07 -0.02
N SER A 253 -8.40 2.68 -0.80
CA SER A 253 -8.18 2.35 -2.19
C SER A 253 -6.71 2.10 -2.48
N PHE A 254 -6.44 0.99 -3.13
CA PHE A 254 -5.15 0.64 -3.71
C PHE A 254 -5.24 0.80 -5.23
N HIS A 255 -4.50 1.77 -5.78
CA HIS A 255 -4.68 2.20 -7.16
C HIS A 255 -3.35 2.56 -7.82
N TYR A 256 -3.29 2.48 -9.14
CA TYR A 256 -2.15 2.99 -9.89
C TYR A 256 -2.06 4.51 -9.79
N VAL A 257 -0.85 5.04 -9.67
CA VAL A 257 -0.63 6.49 -9.67
C VAL A 257 -0.59 7.01 -11.11
N ASP A 258 -1.28 8.12 -11.36
CA ASP A 258 -1.24 8.88 -12.60
C ASP A 258 -0.90 10.36 -12.32
N ASN A 259 -1.06 11.24 -13.31
CA ASN A 259 -0.74 12.67 -13.18
C ASN A 259 -1.80 13.47 -12.38
N GLY A 260 -2.90 12.85 -11.97
CA GLY A 260 -3.92 13.50 -11.15
C GLY A 260 -3.76 13.18 -9.66
N VAL A 261 -4.73 13.61 -8.87
CA VAL A 261 -4.74 13.39 -7.41
C VAL A 261 -5.70 12.26 -7.09
N ASP A 262 -5.13 11.12 -6.70
CA ASP A 262 -5.84 9.88 -6.38
C ASP A 262 -6.89 9.51 -7.44
N SER A 263 -6.53 9.68 -8.72
CA SER A 263 -7.43 9.50 -9.87
C SER A 263 -7.14 8.31 -10.75
N GLY A 264 -5.99 7.66 -10.57
CA GLY A 264 -5.59 6.54 -11.40
C GLY A 264 -6.47 5.30 -11.17
N GLU A 265 -6.31 4.34 -12.09
CA GLU A 265 -7.13 3.12 -12.11
C GLU A 265 -7.01 2.35 -10.79
N VAL A 266 -8.16 2.07 -10.18
CA VAL A 266 -8.25 1.30 -8.94
C VAL A 266 -8.01 -0.17 -9.20
N ILE A 267 -7.04 -0.74 -8.49
CA ILE A 267 -6.74 -2.16 -8.49
C ILE A 267 -7.67 -2.86 -7.51
N HIS A 268 -7.77 -2.33 -6.29
CA HIS A 268 -8.57 -2.91 -5.22
C HIS A 268 -9.10 -1.84 -4.27
N ASP A 269 -10.34 -2.00 -3.81
CA ASP A 269 -10.93 -1.17 -2.77
C ASP A 269 -11.44 -2.04 -1.64
N VAL A 270 -11.33 -1.54 -0.42
CA VAL A 270 -12.00 -2.11 0.75
C VAL A 270 -12.84 -1.02 1.41
N LEU A 271 -14.16 -1.24 1.51
CA LEU A 271 -15.12 -0.33 2.12
C LEU A 271 -15.74 -0.99 3.36
N ASN A 272 -15.02 -0.95 4.48
CA ASN A 272 -15.39 -1.68 5.69
C ASN A 272 -15.29 -0.82 6.97
N THR A 273 -15.23 0.50 6.82
CA THR A 273 -15.04 1.43 7.94
C THR A 273 -16.30 2.25 8.19
N GLU A 274 -17.12 1.76 9.11
CA GLU A 274 -18.22 2.56 9.68
C GLU A 274 -17.68 3.77 10.44
N ILE A 275 -18.41 4.89 10.36
CA ILE A 275 -18.07 6.16 10.99
C ILE A 275 -19.17 6.53 11.98
N ASP A 276 -18.83 6.63 13.26
CA ASP A 276 -19.70 7.25 14.28
C ASP A 276 -19.50 8.77 14.22
N GLU A 277 -20.58 9.54 14.25
CA GLU A 277 -20.52 11.01 14.15
C GLU A 277 -19.70 11.68 15.27
N ARG A 278 -19.51 10.96 16.39
CA ARG A 278 -18.70 11.36 17.55
C ARG A 278 -17.27 10.83 17.49
N ASP A 279 -16.88 10.11 16.44
CA ASP A 279 -15.48 9.70 16.27
C ASP A 279 -14.57 10.93 16.26
N THR A 280 -13.41 10.78 16.90
CA THR A 280 -12.30 11.70 16.70
C THR A 280 -11.54 11.35 15.41
N ILE A 281 -10.69 12.26 14.94
CA ILE A 281 -9.85 11.99 13.77
C ILE A 281 -8.93 10.78 13.96
N LEU A 282 -8.40 10.60 15.18
CA LEU A 282 -7.50 9.48 15.48
C LEU A 282 -8.25 8.15 15.56
N GLU A 283 -9.47 8.16 16.10
CA GLU A 283 -10.34 6.98 16.12
C GLU A 283 -10.73 6.55 14.70
N LEU A 284 -11.14 7.50 13.85
CA LEU A 284 -11.48 7.21 12.46
C LEU A 284 -10.26 6.71 11.67
N ARG A 285 -9.08 7.34 11.83
CA ARG A 285 -7.85 6.84 11.19
C ARG A 285 -7.53 5.43 11.63
N TRP A 286 -7.58 5.17 12.93
CA TRP A 286 -7.31 3.85 13.48
C TRP A 286 -8.31 2.81 12.95
N ASN A 287 -9.61 3.12 12.98
CA ASN A 287 -10.65 2.25 12.44
C ASN A 287 -10.42 2.00 10.95
N ASN A 288 -10.15 3.05 10.16
CA ASN A 288 -9.97 2.91 8.73
C ASN A 288 -8.73 2.11 8.37
N PHE A 289 -7.63 2.32 9.10
CA PHE A 289 -6.40 1.59 8.90
C PHE A 289 -6.60 0.09 9.11
N ASN A 290 -7.18 -0.28 10.25
CA ASN A 290 -7.36 -1.68 10.62
C ASN A 290 -8.45 -2.39 9.81
N ARG A 291 -9.53 -1.70 9.44
CA ARG A 291 -10.68 -2.33 8.78
C ARG A 291 -10.61 -2.31 7.26
N SER A 292 -9.93 -1.33 6.67
CA SER A 292 -9.95 -1.10 5.22
C SER A 292 -8.57 -0.89 4.61
N LEU A 293 -7.70 -0.06 5.19
CA LEU A 293 -6.44 0.32 4.55
C LEU A 293 -5.41 -0.80 4.51
N PHE A 294 -5.18 -1.49 5.63
CA PHE A 294 -4.27 -2.64 5.65
C PHE A 294 -4.80 -3.77 4.75
N PRO A 295 -6.09 -4.17 4.83
CA PRO A 295 -6.67 -5.11 3.88
C PRO A 295 -6.50 -4.69 2.42
N ALA A 296 -6.82 -3.44 2.06
CA ALA A 296 -6.71 -2.95 0.69
C ALA A 296 -5.27 -3.03 0.15
N LEU A 297 -4.28 -2.68 0.98
CA LEU A 297 -2.87 -2.80 0.61
C LEU A 297 -2.45 -4.26 0.42
N HIS A 298 -2.75 -5.13 1.37
CA HIS A 298 -2.31 -6.53 1.35
C HIS A 298 -2.99 -7.30 0.22
N GLU A 299 -4.31 -7.18 0.10
CA GLU A 299 -5.09 -7.85 -0.93
C GLU A 299 -4.77 -7.29 -2.32
N GLY A 300 -4.58 -5.96 -2.43
CA GLY A 300 -4.16 -5.33 -3.67
C GLY A 300 -2.79 -5.82 -4.17
N LEU A 301 -1.81 -5.93 -3.27
CA LEU A 301 -0.52 -6.54 -3.59
C LEU A 301 -0.65 -8.02 -3.95
N ALA A 302 -1.50 -8.78 -3.25
CA ALA A 302 -1.74 -10.18 -3.54
C ALA A 302 -2.33 -10.38 -4.95
N MET A 303 -3.32 -9.56 -5.33
CA MET A 303 -3.89 -9.56 -6.69
C MET A 303 -2.83 -9.25 -7.75
N MET A 304 -1.95 -8.27 -7.53
CA MET A 304 -0.84 -7.95 -8.44
C MET A 304 0.21 -9.06 -8.56
N ALA A 305 0.30 -9.93 -7.55
CA ALA A 305 1.13 -11.13 -7.57
C ALA A 305 0.43 -12.35 -8.16
N GLY A 306 -0.88 -12.28 -8.45
CA GLY A 306 -1.68 -13.43 -8.87
C GLY A 306 -1.94 -14.42 -7.74
N ILE A 307 -1.87 -13.97 -6.49
CA ILE A 307 -2.24 -14.76 -5.30
C ILE A 307 -3.75 -14.68 -5.15
N ASP A 308 -4.40 -15.83 -4.95
CA ASP A 308 -5.84 -15.91 -4.75
C ASP A 308 -6.22 -15.32 -3.38
N VAL A 309 -7.05 -14.28 -3.40
CA VAL A 309 -7.55 -13.54 -2.22
C VAL A 309 -8.92 -14.02 -1.77
N SER A 310 -9.50 -15.04 -2.42
CA SER A 310 -10.83 -15.58 -2.08
C SER A 310 -10.88 -16.46 -0.81
N VAL A 311 -9.76 -16.56 -0.07
CA VAL A 311 -9.63 -17.37 1.13
C VAL A 311 -9.03 -16.53 2.27
N GLY A 312 -9.83 -15.61 2.82
CA GLY A 312 -9.48 -14.78 3.97
C GLY A 312 -10.69 -14.50 4.83
#